data_AF-A0A1Y3WH49-F1
#
_entry.id   AF-A0A1Y3WH49-F1
#
_cell.length_a   1.000
_cell.length_b   1.000
_cell.length_c   1.000
_cell.angle_alpha   90.00
_cell.angle_beta   90.00
_cell.angle_gamma   90.00
#
_symmetry.space_group_name_H-M   'P 1'
#
loop_
_entity.id
_entity.type
_entity.pdbx_description
1 polymer ?
#
loop_
_entity_poly.entity_id
_entity_poly.type
_entity_poly.pdbx_seq_one_letter_code
_entity_poly.pdbx_strand_id
1 'polypeptide(L)'
;MILTKNIVNTIPITHNDNPNNRTHIIKFRVTEKKKLTLELCCKRLNISMSTLIRQSLLGKPVQHTVLVAGGGEDALNILSALLGQCGKIGSNLNQLARHFNTGGRDTEQLRAQFLTELSALTSFRLDAEKAIGELYGNHQAYKLEEL
;
A
#
# COMPACT_ATOMS: atom_id res chain seq x y z
N MET A 1 10.33 -32.99 -1.26
CA MET A 1 9.24 -33.97 -1.09
C MET A 1 8.27 -33.76 -2.23
N ILE A 2 8.22 -34.72 -3.15
CA ILE A 2 7.52 -34.65 -4.42
C ILE A 2 6.02 -34.73 -4.16
N LEU A 3 5.26 -33.70 -4.54
CA LEU A 3 3.81 -33.83 -4.74
C LEU A 3 3.59 -34.09 -6.23
N THR A 4 3.31 -35.35 -6.52
CA THR A 4 3.00 -35.90 -7.84
C THR A 4 1.81 -35.17 -8.47
N LYS A 5 1.97 -34.79 -9.73
CA LYS A 5 0.91 -34.28 -10.62
C LYS A 5 -0.20 -35.32 -10.74
N ASN A 6 -1.43 -34.94 -10.42
CA ASN A 6 -2.61 -35.56 -11.00
C ASN A 6 -3.32 -34.47 -11.82
N ILE A 7 -2.91 -34.35 -13.09
CA ILE A 7 -3.62 -33.54 -14.08
C ILE A 7 -4.81 -34.40 -14.51
N VAL A 8 -5.93 -34.25 -13.80
CA VAL A 8 -7.22 -34.60 -14.36
C VAL A 8 -7.54 -33.50 -15.36
N ASN A 9 -7.74 -33.88 -16.62
CA ASN A 9 -8.25 -33.01 -17.68
C ASN A 9 -9.63 -32.49 -17.25
N THR A 10 -9.66 -31.33 -16.59
CA THR A 10 -10.92 -30.64 -16.29
C THR A 10 -11.23 -29.76 -17.48
N ILE A 11 -12.29 -30.14 -18.20
CA ILE A 11 -12.99 -29.35 -19.22
C ILE A 11 -13.01 -27.87 -18.79
N PRO A 12 -12.79 -26.88 -19.68
CA PRO A 12 -12.88 -25.47 -19.31
C PRO A 12 -14.33 -25.14 -19.02
N ILE A 13 -14.75 -25.39 -17.79
CA ILE A 13 -16.07 -25.01 -17.30
C ILE A 13 -16.01 -23.49 -17.19
N THR A 14 -16.64 -22.78 -18.12
CA THR A 14 -16.95 -21.36 -17.99
C THR A 14 -17.88 -21.19 -16.81
N HIS A 15 -17.31 -21.20 -15.60
CA HIS A 15 -18.06 -21.16 -14.37
C HIS A 15 -18.43 -19.71 -14.09
N ASN A 16 -19.65 -19.34 -14.46
CA ASN A 16 -20.30 -18.12 -14.02
C ASN A 16 -20.54 -18.25 -12.50
N ASP A 17 -19.61 -17.74 -11.68
CA ASP A 17 -19.60 -17.83 -10.22
C ASP A 17 -20.66 -16.94 -9.55
N ASN A 18 -21.89 -16.94 -10.06
CA ASN A 18 -23.01 -16.21 -9.46
C ASN A 18 -23.32 -16.79 -8.06
N PRO A 19 -23.28 -15.99 -6.98
CA PRO A 19 -23.63 -16.45 -5.65
C PRO A 19 -25.03 -17.06 -5.55
N ASN A 20 -25.98 -16.63 -6.40
CA ASN A 20 -27.36 -17.12 -6.41
C ASN A 20 -27.49 -18.59 -6.90
N ASN A 21 -26.44 -19.14 -7.53
CA ASN A 21 -26.47 -20.50 -8.08
C ASN A 21 -25.91 -21.55 -7.08
N ARG A 22 -25.53 -21.14 -5.86
CA ARG A 22 -24.87 -22.00 -4.87
C ARG A 22 -25.90 -22.70 -3.97
N THR A 23 -26.37 -23.87 -4.39
CA THR A 23 -27.48 -24.59 -3.72
C THR A 23 -27.05 -25.69 -2.75
N HIS A 24 -25.81 -26.17 -2.84
CA HIS A 24 -25.32 -27.31 -2.04
C HIS A 24 -24.35 -26.87 -0.94
N ILE A 25 -24.48 -27.46 0.25
CA ILE A 25 -23.63 -27.15 1.42
C ILE A 25 -22.62 -28.29 1.63
N ILE A 26 -21.34 -27.93 1.71
CA ILE A 26 -20.23 -28.85 2.06
C ILE A 26 -19.76 -28.52 3.48
N LYS A 27 -19.70 -29.53 4.35
CA LYS A 27 -19.17 -29.42 5.73
C LYS A 27 -18.11 -30.49 5.97
N PHE A 28 -17.03 -30.14 6.67
CA PHE A 28 -15.99 -31.08 7.07
C PHE A 28 -15.38 -30.67 8.41
N ARG A 29 -14.87 -31.65 9.16
CA ARG A 29 -14.12 -31.41 10.40
C ARG A 29 -12.67 -31.10 10.06
N VAL A 30 -12.08 -30.14 10.79
CA VAL A 30 -10.68 -29.74 10.63
C VAL A 30 -10.02 -29.71 11.99
N THR A 31 -8.73 -30.02 12.05
CA THR A 31 -7.93 -29.84 13.26
C THR A 31 -7.71 -28.36 13.53
N GLU A 32 -7.47 -28.00 14.80
CA GLU A 32 -7.24 -26.61 15.22
C GLU A 32 -6.12 -25.93 14.42
N LYS A 33 -4.97 -26.61 14.27
CA LYS A 33 -3.83 -26.11 13.46
C LYS A 33 -4.24 -25.78 12.02
N LYS A 34 -5.05 -26.63 11.39
CA LYS A 34 -5.52 -26.42 10.00
C LYS A 34 -6.53 -25.27 9.93
N LYS A 35 -7.40 -25.14 10.93
CA LYS A 35 -8.34 -24.02 11.05
C LYS A 35 -7.60 -22.68 11.16
N LEU A 36 -6.62 -22.59 12.06
CA LEU A 36 -5.78 -21.39 12.23
C LEU A 36 -5.07 -21.00 10.93
N THR A 37 -4.49 -21.99 10.24
CA THR A 37 -3.81 -21.75 8.96
C THR A 37 -4.75 -21.16 7.92
N LEU A 38 -5.98 -21.69 7.84
CA LEU A 38 -7.00 -21.21 6.92
C LEU A 38 -7.50 -19.80 7.27
N GLU A 39 -7.70 -19.52 8.56
CA GLU A 39 -8.10 -18.19 9.03
C GLU A 39 -7.04 -17.12 8.73
N LEU A 40 -5.76 -17.44 8.96
CA LEU A 40 -4.65 -16.55 8.58
C LEU A 40 -4.62 -16.29 7.07
N CYS A 41 -4.83 -17.32 6.24
CA CYS A 41 -4.91 -17.14 4.79
C CYS A 41 -6.07 -16.22 4.39
N CYS A 42 -7.24 -16.39 5.01
CA CYS A 42 -8.41 -15.55 4.75
C CYS A 42 -8.18 -14.09 5.14
N LYS A 43 -7.57 -13.85 6.32
CA LYS A 43 -7.20 -12.51 6.78
C LYS A 43 -6.23 -11.84 5.82
N ARG A 44 -5.17 -12.55 5.44
CA ARG A 44 -4.13 -12.03 4.52
C ARG A 44 -4.71 -11.64 3.16
N LEU A 45 -5.60 -12.48 2.62
CA LEU A 45 -6.17 -12.27 1.29
C LEU A 45 -7.44 -11.40 1.29
N ASN A 46 -7.91 -11.01 2.48
CA ASN A 46 -9.16 -10.31 2.72
C ASN A 46 -10.37 -10.92 1.98
N ILE A 47 -10.49 -12.24 2.04
CA ILE A 47 -11.60 -12.98 1.44
C ILE A 47 -12.21 -13.94 2.47
N SER A 48 -13.49 -14.26 2.30
CA SER A 48 -14.15 -15.24 3.15
C SER A 48 -13.52 -16.64 2.99
N MET A 49 -13.58 -17.44 4.07
CA MET A 49 -13.20 -18.86 4.05
C MET A 49 -13.84 -19.63 2.89
N SER A 50 -15.12 -19.34 2.63
CA SER A 50 -15.85 -19.97 1.55
C SER A 50 -15.33 -19.57 0.15
N THR A 51 -14.82 -18.36 0.00
CA THR A 51 -14.23 -17.87 -1.24
C THR A 51 -12.87 -18.54 -1.48
N LEU A 52 -12.03 -18.58 -0.44
CA LEU A 52 -10.71 -19.21 -0.50
C LEU A 52 -10.80 -20.68 -0.94
N ILE A 53 -11.70 -21.45 -0.32
CA ILE A 53 -11.90 -22.87 -0.63
C ILE A 53 -12.42 -23.06 -2.06
N ARG A 54 -13.39 -22.27 -2.51
CA ARG A 54 -13.93 -22.37 -3.89
C ARG A 54 -12.87 -22.04 -4.94
N GLN A 55 -12.08 -20.99 -4.74
CA GLN A 55 -11.00 -20.63 -5.67
C GLN A 55 -9.91 -21.70 -5.70
N SER A 56 -9.57 -22.26 -4.54
CA SER A 56 -8.59 -23.34 -4.41
C SER A 56 -9.03 -24.62 -5.15
N LEU A 57 -10.33 -24.97 -5.08
CA LEU A 57 -10.90 -26.14 -5.76
C LEU A 57 -11.00 -25.97 -7.28
N LEU A 58 -11.24 -24.73 -7.76
CA LEU A 58 -11.38 -24.43 -9.18
C LEU A 58 -10.02 -24.17 -9.88
N GLY A 59 -8.90 -24.24 -9.16
CA GLY A 59 -7.58 -23.90 -9.69
C GLY A 59 -7.47 -22.45 -10.16
N LYS A 60 -8.40 -21.57 -9.75
CA LYS A 60 -8.37 -20.15 -10.09
C LYS A 60 -7.31 -19.46 -9.24
N PRO A 61 -6.49 -18.54 -9.81
CA PRO A 61 -5.54 -17.79 -9.01
C PRO A 61 -6.29 -17.01 -7.93
N VAL A 62 -5.92 -17.26 -6.68
CA VAL A 62 -6.45 -16.53 -5.53
C VAL A 62 -5.83 -15.14 -5.57
N GLN A 63 -6.56 -14.19 -6.11
CA GLN A 63 -6.11 -12.80 -6.21
C GLN A 63 -6.10 -12.18 -4.82
N HIS A 64 -4.94 -11.68 -4.40
CA HIS A 64 -4.80 -10.90 -3.17
C HIS A 64 -5.42 -9.52 -3.40
N THR A 65 -6.68 -9.33 -2.99
CA THR A 65 -7.27 -7.99 -2.98
C THR A 65 -6.66 -7.24 -1.80
N VAL A 66 -5.61 -6.43 -2.07
CA VAL A 66 -5.12 -5.44 -1.11
C VAL A 66 -6.24 -4.42 -0.93
N LEU A 67 -7.10 -4.65 0.06
CA LEU A 67 -8.09 -3.66 0.46
C LEU A 67 -7.35 -2.71 1.39
N VAL A 68 -6.91 -1.57 0.84
CA VAL A 68 -6.35 -0.44 1.59
C VAL A 68 -7.50 0.18 2.38
N ALA A 69 -7.93 -0.50 3.44
CA ALA A 69 -9.00 -0.05 4.31
C ALA A 69 -8.40 0.79 5.45
N GLY A 70 -8.70 2.09 5.45
CA GLY A 70 -8.86 2.86 6.69
C GLY A 70 -7.69 3.71 7.19
N GLY A 71 -6.57 3.81 6.47
CA GLY A 71 -5.47 4.76 6.79
C GLY A 71 -4.83 5.41 5.58
N GLY A 72 -5.33 5.09 4.38
CA GLY A 72 -4.78 5.59 3.11
C GLY A 72 -5.15 7.04 2.83
N GLU A 73 -6.32 7.51 3.25
CA GLU A 73 -6.77 8.90 3.01
C GLU A 73 -5.84 9.90 3.72
N ASP A 74 -5.52 9.65 4.99
CA ASP A 74 -4.62 10.50 5.78
C ASP A 74 -3.18 10.41 5.26
N ALA A 75 -2.72 9.21 4.90
CA ALA A 75 -1.42 9.01 4.29
C ALA A 75 -1.27 9.73 2.94
N LEU A 76 -2.29 9.65 2.08
CA LEU A 76 -2.32 10.30 0.77
C LEU A 76 -2.44 11.81 0.91
N ASN A 77 -3.20 12.32 1.88
CA ASN A 77 -3.30 13.74 2.18
C ASN A 77 -1.96 14.31 2.68
N ILE A 78 -1.30 13.61 3.61
CA ILE A 78 0.04 13.99 4.10
C ILE A 78 1.06 13.95 2.95
N LEU A 79 1.04 12.89 2.13
CA LEU A 79 1.93 12.77 0.97
C LEU A 79 1.68 13.89 -0.05
N SER A 80 0.42 14.20 -0.35
CA SER A 80 0.02 15.29 -1.23
C SER A 80 0.49 16.66 -0.71
N ALA A 81 0.37 16.91 0.59
CA ALA A 81 0.86 18.12 1.22
C ALA A 81 2.39 18.26 1.12
N LEU A 82 3.14 17.18 1.38
CA LEU A 82 4.60 17.14 1.22
C LEU A 82 5.03 17.37 -0.23
N LEU A 83 4.37 16.73 -1.20
CA LEU A 83 4.62 16.96 -2.62
C LEU A 83 4.38 18.43 -3.00
N GLY A 84 3.32 19.05 -2.47
CA GLY A 84 3.03 20.47 -2.68
C GLY A 84 4.11 21.39 -2.11
N GLN A 85 4.62 21.10 -0.90
CA GLN A 85 5.73 21.85 -0.32
C GLN A 85 7.03 21.68 -1.12
N CYS A 86 7.37 20.44 -1.49
CA CYS A 86 8.55 20.12 -2.28
C CYS A 86 8.53 20.83 -3.65
N GLY A 87 7.38 20.85 -4.32
CA GLY A 87 7.20 21.53 -5.61
C GLY A 87 7.43 23.05 -5.52
N LYS A 88 7.00 23.70 -4.43
CA LYS A 88 7.23 25.13 -4.20
C LYS A 88 8.72 25.43 -4.01
N ILE A 89 9.39 24.67 -3.14
CA ILE A 89 10.84 24.81 -2.90
C ILE A 89 11.62 24.58 -4.19
N GLY A 90 11.29 23.53 -4.95
CA GLY A 90 11.92 23.24 -6.24
C GLY A 90 11.72 24.35 -7.27
N SER A 91 10.52 24.94 -7.34
CA SER A 91 10.24 26.10 -8.20
C SER A 91 11.09 27.32 -7.83
N ASN A 92 11.21 27.64 -6.54
CA ASN A 92 12.00 28.77 -6.06
C ASN A 92 13.50 28.57 -6.32
N LEU A 93 14.02 27.37 -6.06
CA LEU A 93 15.40 27.00 -6.39
C LEU A 93 15.67 27.10 -7.90
N ASN A 94 14.72 26.70 -8.74
CA ASN A 94 14.83 26.84 -10.20
C ASN A 94 14.84 28.31 -10.64
N GLN A 95 14.09 29.19 -9.97
CA GLN A 95 14.16 30.64 -10.21
C GLN A 95 15.53 31.21 -9.82
N LEU A 96 16.08 30.81 -8.68
CA LEU A 96 17.43 31.18 -8.25
C LEU A 96 18.48 30.70 -9.25
N ALA A 97 18.40 29.44 -9.70
CA ALA A 97 19.30 28.89 -10.71
C ALA A 97 19.24 29.67 -12.03
N ARG A 98 18.04 30.03 -12.50
CA ARG A 98 17.86 30.85 -13.72
C ARG A 98 18.43 32.25 -13.57
N HIS A 99 18.26 32.87 -12.40
CA HIS A 99 18.83 34.17 -12.10
C HIS A 99 20.37 34.14 -12.16
N PHE A 100 21.00 33.12 -11.57
CA PHE A 100 22.45 32.94 -11.67
C PHE A 100 22.93 32.63 -13.09
N ASN A 101 22.20 31.79 -13.84
CA ASN A 101 22.53 31.43 -15.22
C ASN A 101 22.45 32.60 -16.21
N THR A 102 21.73 33.67 -15.86
CA THR A 102 21.58 34.88 -16.70
C THR A 102 22.56 36.01 -16.31
N GLY A 103 23.52 35.73 -15.42
CA GLY A 103 24.52 36.71 -14.97
C GLY A 103 24.02 37.64 -13.86
N GLY A 104 22.99 37.21 -13.12
CA GLY A 104 22.47 37.96 -11.97
C GLY A 104 23.55 38.23 -10.94
N ARG A 105 23.68 39.50 -10.52
CA ARG A 105 24.66 39.90 -9.50
C ARG A 105 24.24 39.36 -8.15
N ASP A 106 25.24 38.94 -7.36
CA ASP A 106 25.01 38.59 -5.97
C ASP A 106 24.59 39.85 -5.21
N THR A 107 23.39 39.81 -4.61
CA THR A 107 22.84 40.89 -3.80
C THR A 107 22.49 40.33 -2.43
N GLU A 108 22.52 41.17 -1.39
CA GLU A 108 22.06 40.74 -0.05
C GLU A 108 20.64 40.17 -0.08
N GLN A 109 19.80 40.70 -0.97
CA GLN A 109 18.43 40.23 -1.16
C GLN A 109 18.39 38.79 -1.69
N LEU A 110 19.29 38.44 -2.61
CA LEU A 110 19.43 37.07 -3.12
C LEU A 110 19.99 36.12 -2.05
N ARG A 111 20.94 36.58 -1.24
CA ARG A 111 21.48 35.81 -0.11
C ARG A 111 20.40 35.53 0.94
N ALA A 112 19.54 36.50 1.23
CA ALA A 112 18.39 36.33 2.12
C ALA A 112 17.36 35.33 1.55
N GLN A 113 17.09 35.39 0.25
CA GLN A 113 16.24 34.41 -0.44
C GLN A 113 16.85 33.00 -0.38
N PHE A 114 18.14 32.85 -0.61
CA PHE A 114 18.83 31.56 -0.54
C PHE A 114 18.77 30.94 0.86
N LEU A 115 19.01 31.75 1.91
CA LEU A 115 18.90 31.31 3.30
C LEU A 115 17.45 30.94 3.67
N THR A 116 16.47 31.66 3.13
CA THR A 116 15.05 31.36 3.31
C THR A 116 14.69 30.01 2.68
N GLU A 117 15.15 29.74 1.46
CA GLU A 117 14.94 28.44 0.80
C GLU A 117 15.66 27.31 1.52
N LEU A 118 16.86 27.53 2.05
CA LEU A 118 17.59 26.53 2.84
C LEU A 118 16.83 26.18 4.13
N SER A 119 16.25 27.18 4.78
CA SER A 119 15.38 27.00 5.96
C SER A 119 14.11 26.22 5.59
N ALA A 120 13.43 26.59 4.50
CA ALA A 120 12.26 25.89 4.01
C ALA A 120 12.54 24.42 3.66
N LEU A 121 13.72 24.13 3.11
CA LEU A 121 14.16 22.77 2.80
C LEU A 121 14.44 21.95 4.07
N THR A 122 14.96 22.60 5.11
CA THR A 122 15.16 21.99 6.43
C THR A 122 13.83 21.69 7.12
N SER A 123 12.86 22.61 7.05
CA SER A 123 11.50 22.40 7.55
C SER A 123 10.78 21.29 6.78
N PHE A 124 10.88 21.28 5.46
CA PHE A 124 10.33 20.20 4.62
C PHE A 124 10.89 18.83 5.02
N ARG A 125 12.21 18.73 5.25
CA ARG A 125 12.83 17.50 5.72
C ARG A 125 12.24 17.04 7.05
N LEU A 126 12.08 17.94 8.01
CA LEU A 126 11.51 17.62 9.32
C LEU A 126 10.04 17.19 9.21
N ASP A 127 9.25 17.88 8.40
CA ASP A 127 7.84 17.55 8.14
C ASP A 127 7.72 16.18 7.46
N ALA A 128 8.62 15.85 6.53
CA ALA A 128 8.67 14.55 5.88
C ALA A 128 9.07 13.44 6.86
N GLU A 129 10.08 13.67 7.69
CA GLU A 129 10.51 12.72 8.74
C GLU A 129 9.37 12.45 9.73
N LYS A 130 8.65 13.50 10.16
CA LYS A 130 7.50 13.39 11.05
C LYS A 130 6.33 12.64 10.40
N ALA A 131 5.99 12.98 9.17
CA ALA A 131 4.94 12.31 8.39
C ALA A 131 5.22 10.81 8.20
N ILE A 132 6.46 10.46 7.88
CA ILE A 132 6.90 9.06 7.77
C ILE A 132 6.83 8.37 9.15
N GLY A 133 7.20 9.07 10.22
CA GLY A 133 7.09 8.59 11.60
C GLY A 133 5.65 8.32 12.04
N GLU A 134 4.71 9.21 11.69
CA GLU A 134 3.27 9.04 11.96
C GLU A 134 2.68 7.89 11.14
N LEU A 135 3.07 7.77 9.87
CA LEU A 135 2.66 6.67 9.01
C LEU A 135 3.16 5.33 9.54
N TYR A 136 4.44 5.25 9.94
CA TYR A 136 5.04 4.03 10.49
C TYR A 136 4.55 3.73 11.92
N GLY A 137 4.29 4.77 12.74
CA GLY A 137 3.72 4.67 14.08
C GLY A 137 2.27 4.16 14.07
N ASN A 138 1.44 4.61 13.12
CA ASN A 138 0.13 4.01 12.87
C ASN A 138 0.23 2.57 12.33
N HIS A 139 1.30 2.22 11.60
CA HIS A 139 1.56 0.83 11.23
C HIS A 139 2.05 -0.04 12.40
N GLN A 140 2.68 0.52 13.44
CA GLN A 140 2.99 -0.21 14.70
C GLN A 140 1.72 -0.53 15.49
N ALA A 141 0.71 0.35 15.45
CA ALA A 141 -0.63 0.03 15.98
C ALA A 141 -1.27 -1.16 15.24
N TYR A 142 -0.92 -1.36 13.97
CA TYR A 142 -1.36 -2.52 13.17
C TYR A 142 -0.45 -3.76 13.30
N LYS A 143 0.71 -3.64 13.96
CA LYS A 143 1.70 -4.72 14.13
C LYS A 143 1.66 -5.41 15.49
N LEU A 144 0.74 -5.02 16.37
CA LEU A 144 0.60 -5.62 17.71
C LEU A 144 -0.61 -6.54 17.88
N GLU A 145 -1.18 -7.05 16.78
CA GLU A 145 -2.07 -8.22 16.80
C GLU A 145 -1.55 -9.37 15.92
N GLU A 146 -0.22 -9.51 15.77
CA GLU A 146 0.39 -10.77 15.33
C GLU A 146 0.87 -11.58 16.56
N LEU A 147 -0.04 -12.47 16.99
CA LEU A 147 0.17 -13.78 17.63
C LEU A 147 0.86 -13.87 19.00
#